data_AF-A0A7W9DPS2-F1
#
_entry.id   AF-A0A7W9DPS2-F1
#
_cell.length_a   1.000
_cell.length_b   1.000
_cell.length_c   1.000
_cell.angle_alpha   90.00
_cell.angle_beta   90.00
_cell.angle_gamma   90.00
#
_symmetry.space_group_name_H-M   'P 1'
#
loop_
_entity.id
_entity.type
_entity.pdbx_description
1 polymer ?
#
loop_
_entity_poly.entity_id
_entity_poly.type
_entity_poly.pdbx_seq_one_letter_code
_entity_poly.pdbx_strand_id
1 'polypeptide(L)'
;MDWVADPTIWIGFLTLVALEIVLGIDNIIFISILAGKLPAEQRDRARKLGLSLALLSRLALLLGLSWVVRLTEPLFEVFGHGISGRDLILILGGLFLLGKSVFEIGDSMEGSSGHSAGRAAASFGAVIVQIMLLDVVFSLDSVITAVGMVDELGVMIAAVIVAVLVMLVAARPIGEFVERHPSIKMLALSFLVLIGVVLIAEGFDQHISKGYIYFAMAFSLVVELLNIRVRRKAGRRPVEPRESPEESAEPDAVR
;
A
#
# COMPACT_ATOMS: atom_id res chain seq x y z
N MET A 1 22.90 -6.06 31.08
CA MET A 1 23.27 -6.19 29.65
C MET A 1 22.92 -7.59 29.11
N ASP A 2 22.00 -8.32 29.75
CA ASP A 2 21.69 -9.72 29.40
C ASP A 2 20.41 -9.90 28.56
N TRP A 3 19.76 -8.80 28.15
CA TRP A 3 18.53 -8.85 27.36
C TRP A 3 18.75 -9.42 25.94
N VAL A 4 19.96 -9.27 25.39
CA VAL A 4 20.33 -9.83 24.07
C VAL A 4 20.45 -11.36 24.12
N ALA A 5 20.60 -11.97 25.29
CA ALA A 5 20.70 -13.42 25.45
C ALA A 5 19.35 -14.10 25.68
N ASP A 6 18.27 -13.34 25.88
CA ASP A 6 16.93 -13.89 26.10
C ASP A 6 16.27 -14.29 24.77
N PRO A 7 15.94 -15.58 24.54
CA PRO A 7 15.26 -16.03 23.33
C PRO A 7 13.91 -15.35 23.07
N THR A 8 13.21 -14.90 24.12
CA THR A 8 11.90 -14.25 23.99
C THR A 8 11.99 -12.91 23.27
N ILE A 9 13.07 -12.16 23.51
CA ILE A 9 13.35 -10.88 22.86
C ILE A 9 13.59 -11.07 21.37
N TRP A 10 14.31 -12.12 20.98
CA TRP A 10 14.52 -12.44 19.56
C TRP A 10 13.23 -12.88 18.86
N ILE A 11 12.38 -13.63 19.54
CA ILE A 11 11.06 -13.99 19.02
C ILE A 11 10.20 -12.75 18.84
N GLY A 12 10.15 -11.85 19.83
CA GLY A 12 9.44 -10.58 19.75
C GLY A 12 9.98 -9.71 18.61
N PHE A 13 11.30 -9.57 18.52
CA PHE A 13 11.98 -8.84 17.44
C PHE A 13 11.61 -9.38 16.06
N LEU A 14 11.75 -10.69 15.84
CA LEU A 14 11.44 -11.31 14.55
C LEU A 14 9.94 -11.20 14.21
N THR A 15 9.08 -11.31 15.21
CA THR A 15 7.62 -11.13 15.03
C THR A 15 7.31 -9.69 14.64
N LEU A 16 7.91 -8.70 15.31
CA LEU A 16 7.77 -7.29 14.97
C LEU A 16 8.28 -7.01 13.55
N VAL A 17 9.47 -7.50 13.19
CA VAL A 17 10.02 -7.34 11.83
C VAL A 17 9.06 -7.94 10.80
N ALA A 18 8.54 -9.15 11.05
CA ALA A 18 7.61 -9.79 10.13
C ALA A 18 6.31 -8.98 9.98
N LEU A 19 5.72 -8.52 11.08
CA LEU A 19 4.50 -7.71 11.04
C LEU A 19 4.74 -6.36 10.35
N GLU A 20 5.85 -5.70 10.64
CA GLU A 20 6.23 -4.43 10.01
C GLU A 20 6.48 -4.57 8.51
N ILE A 21 7.06 -5.69 8.06
CA ILE A 21 7.22 -5.98 6.63
C ILE A 21 5.85 -6.23 5.98
N VAL A 22 5.01 -7.07 6.59
CA VAL A 22 3.67 -7.39 6.06
C VAL A 22 2.81 -6.14 5.93
N LEU A 23 2.77 -5.31 6.98
CA LEU A 23 2.12 -4.00 7.00
C LEU A 23 2.77 -2.99 6.04
N GLY A 24 4.10 -3.03 5.95
CA GLY A 24 4.90 -2.09 5.16
C GLY A 24 4.81 -2.31 3.65
N ILE A 25 4.42 -3.50 3.18
CA ILE A 25 4.20 -3.78 1.76
C ILE A 25 3.14 -2.83 1.18
N ASP A 26 2.04 -2.61 1.88
CA ASP A 26 0.97 -1.71 1.43
C ASP A 26 1.49 -0.26 1.34
N ASN A 27 2.32 0.16 2.29
CA ASN A 27 2.97 1.47 2.30
C ASN A 27 3.93 1.65 1.11
N ILE A 28 4.77 0.65 0.79
CA ILE A 28 5.65 0.68 -0.40
C ILE A 28 4.83 0.77 -1.69
N ILE A 29 3.78 -0.03 -1.80
CA ILE A 29 2.91 -0.06 -2.97
C ILE A 29 2.27 1.32 -3.15
N PHE A 30 1.78 1.91 -2.07
CA PHE A 30 1.20 3.25 -2.10
C PHE A 30 2.21 4.33 -2.53
N ILE A 31 3.40 4.34 -1.91
CA ILE A 31 4.52 5.21 -2.28
C ILE A 31 4.85 5.04 -3.77
N SER A 32 4.84 3.80 -4.27
CA SER A 32 5.12 3.51 -5.67
C SER A 32 4.05 4.02 -6.63
N ILE A 33 2.76 3.93 -6.26
CA ILE A 33 1.64 4.46 -7.04
C ILE A 33 1.72 5.98 -7.13
N LEU A 34 1.97 6.67 -6.01
CA LEU A 34 2.10 8.13 -6.01
C LEU A 34 3.35 8.59 -6.77
N ALA A 35 4.50 7.94 -6.53
CA ALA A 35 5.73 8.24 -7.25
C ALA A 35 5.59 8.02 -8.77
N GLY A 36 4.76 7.05 -9.19
CA GLY A 36 4.44 6.79 -10.60
C GLY A 36 3.85 7.99 -11.37
N LYS A 37 3.30 8.98 -10.66
CA LYS A 37 2.75 10.22 -11.25
C LYS A 37 3.81 11.26 -11.57
N LEU A 38 5.02 11.08 -11.04
CA LEU A 38 6.14 11.97 -11.32
C LEU A 38 6.81 11.57 -12.64
N PRO A 39 7.57 12.50 -13.26
CA PRO A 39 8.49 12.17 -14.35
C PRO A 39 9.40 10.99 -13.97
N ALA A 40 9.74 10.15 -14.94
CA ALA A 40 10.45 8.89 -14.73
C ALA A 40 11.77 9.07 -13.94
N GLU A 41 12.43 10.21 -14.14
CA GLU A 41 13.71 10.58 -13.53
C GLU A 41 13.58 10.87 -12.02
N GLN A 42 12.37 11.20 -11.55
CA GLN A 42 12.11 11.60 -10.16
C GLN A 42 11.51 10.45 -9.33
N ARG A 43 10.97 9.40 -9.95
CA ARG A 43 10.22 8.34 -9.24
C ARG A 43 11.05 7.60 -8.21
N ASP A 44 12.26 7.17 -8.59
CA ASP A 44 13.15 6.44 -7.68
C ASP A 44 13.61 7.32 -6.50
N ARG A 45 13.87 8.61 -6.78
CA ARG A 45 14.17 9.60 -5.75
C ARG A 45 13.00 9.80 -4.80
N ALA A 46 11.78 9.90 -5.32
CA ALA A 46 10.57 10.03 -4.51
C ALA A 46 10.33 8.81 -3.62
N ARG A 47 10.54 7.59 -4.14
CA ARG A 47 10.44 6.35 -3.36
C ARG A 47 11.44 6.31 -2.21
N LYS A 48 12.72 6.55 -2.51
CA LYS A 48 13.81 6.54 -1.51
C LYS A 48 13.63 7.64 -0.48
N LEU A 49 13.32 8.86 -0.91
CA LEU A 49 13.11 9.98 0.00
C LEU A 49 11.86 9.75 0.86
N GLY A 50 10.76 9.30 0.25
CA GLY A 50 9.53 8.97 0.97
C GLY A 50 9.75 7.90 2.04
N LEU A 51 10.43 6.79 1.71
CA LEU A 51 10.74 5.72 2.67
C LEU A 51 11.73 6.15 3.76
N SER A 52 12.73 6.98 3.43
CA SER A 52 13.65 7.52 4.44
C SER A 52 12.94 8.47 5.39
N LEU A 53 12.06 9.34 4.87
CA LEU A 53 11.24 10.23 5.70
C LEU A 53 10.24 9.45 6.55
N ALA A 54 9.67 8.36 6.00
CA ALA A 54 8.80 7.43 6.72
C ALA A 54 9.53 6.72 7.88
N LEU A 55 10.79 6.34 7.70
CA LEU A 55 11.60 5.82 8.80
C LEU A 55 11.77 6.88 9.88
N LEU A 56 12.10 8.11 9.49
CA LEU A 56 12.31 9.20 10.44
C LEU A 56 11.03 9.54 11.22
N SER A 57 9.86 9.60 10.57
CA SER A 57 8.57 9.80 11.25
C SER A 57 8.27 8.65 12.22
N ARG A 58 8.47 7.39 11.81
CA ARG A 58 8.27 6.22 12.68
C ARG A 58 9.18 6.25 13.90
N LEU A 59 10.47 6.53 13.72
CA LEU A 59 11.41 6.66 14.84
C LEU A 59 11.03 7.83 15.75
N ALA A 60 10.58 8.96 15.19
CA ALA A 60 10.09 10.08 15.99
C ALA A 60 8.84 9.71 16.81
N LEU A 61 7.91 8.95 16.25
CA LEU A 61 6.73 8.45 16.97
C LEU A 61 7.12 7.47 18.09
N LEU A 62 8.07 6.56 17.84
CA LEU A 62 8.58 5.64 18.87
C LEU A 62 9.32 6.37 20.00
N LEU A 63 10.14 7.36 19.67
CA LEU A 63 10.81 8.18 20.69
C LEU A 63 9.80 9.06 21.46
N GLY A 64 8.75 9.49 20.77
CA GLY A 64 7.59 10.19 21.33
C GLY A 64 6.51 9.25 21.89
N LEU A 65 6.85 8.01 22.26
CA LEU A 65 5.85 7.00 22.65
C LEU A 65 4.90 7.49 23.75
N SER A 66 5.41 8.20 24.75
CA SER A 66 4.59 8.76 25.83
C SER A 66 3.52 9.74 25.31
N TRP A 67 3.81 10.47 24.24
CA TRP A 67 2.85 11.34 23.57
C TRP A 67 1.85 10.52 22.73
N VAL A 68 2.31 9.49 22.03
CA VAL A 68 1.44 8.58 21.25
C VAL A 68 0.42 7.88 22.16
N VAL A 69 0.85 7.40 23.34
CA VAL A 69 -0.05 6.75 24.32
C VAL A 69 -1.10 7.73 24.84
N ARG A 70 -0.73 8.99 25.12
CA ARG A 70 -1.73 10.01 25.49
C ARG A 70 -2.75 10.29 24.39
N LEU A 71 -2.37 10.05 23.14
CA LEU A 71 -3.28 10.22 22.00
C LEU A 71 -4.42 9.20 22.01
N THR A 72 -4.28 8.09 22.75
CA THR A 72 -5.34 7.10 22.94
C THR A 72 -6.24 7.41 24.14
N GLU A 73 -5.92 8.43 24.94
CA GLU A 73 -6.81 8.88 26.02
C GLU A 73 -8.02 9.63 25.43
N PRO A 74 -9.23 9.47 25.99
CA PRO A 74 -10.42 10.17 25.52
C PRO A 74 -10.24 11.70 25.63
N LEU A 75 -10.40 12.41 24.52
CA LEU A 75 -10.39 13.88 24.49
C LEU A 75 -11.75 14.46 24.90
N PHE A 76 -12.83 13.83 24.44
CA PHE A 76 -14.21 14.20 24.74
C PHE A 76 -15.13 12.99 24.52
N GLU A 77 -16.31 13.01 25.14
CA GLU A 77 -17.32 11.96 24.98
C GLU A 77 -18.45 12.42 24.08
N VAL A 78 -18.88 11.57 23.15
CA VAL A 78 -20.05 11.79 22.28
C VAL A 78 -20.94 10.56 22.38
N PHE A 79 -22.22 10.77 22.74
CA PHE A 79 -23.19 9.67 22.94
C PHE A 79 -22.70 8.54 23.89
N GLY A 80 -21.85 8.87 24.87
CA GLY A 80 -21.28 7.88 25.81
C GLY A 80 -20.07 7.11 25.27
N HIS A 81 -19.55 7.48 24.10
CA HIS A 81 -18.30 6.96 23.55
C HIS A 81 -17.19 8.01 23.67
N GLY A 82 -16.08 7.65 24.31
CA GLY A 82 -14.89 8.50 24.40
C GLY A 82 -14.15 8.51 23.07
N ILE A 83 -13.93 9.68 22.49
CA ILE A 83 -13.19 9.85 21.24
C ILE A 83 -11.79 10.35 21.57
N SER A 84 -10.77 9.59 21.20
CA SER A 84 -9.37 9.94 21.40
C SER A 84 -8.77 10.68 20.19
N GLY A 85 -7.57 11.23 20.36
CA GLY A 85 -6.85 11.87 19.25
C GLY A 85 -6.45 10.86 18.17
N ARG A 86 -6.13 9.62 18.58
CA ARG A 86 -5.86 8.50 17.69
C ARG A 86 -7.06 8.25 16.77
N ASP A 87 -8.25 8.16 17.36
CA ASP A 87 -9.47 7.82 16.63
C ASP A 87 -9.77 8.84 15.53
N LEU A 88 -9.60 10.13 15.84
CA LEU A 88 -9.73 11.20 14.86
C LEU A 88 -8.73 11.05 13.71
N ILE A 89 -7.46 10.71 14.01
CA ILE A 89 -6.44 10.50 12.97
C ILE A 89 -6.79 9.30 12.09
N LEU A 90 -7.24 8.18 12.68
CA LEU A 90 -7.61 6.99 11.92
C LEU A 90 -8.85 7.22 11.07
N ILE A 91 -9.89 7.87 11.60
CA ILE A 91 -11.11 8.20 10.84
C ILE A 91 -10.79 9.16 9.69
N LEU A 92 -10.08 10.25 9.95
CA LEU A 92 -9.73 11.24 8.92
C LEU A 92 -8.80 10.64 7.87
N GLY A 93 -7.81 9.86 8.30
CA GLY A 93 -6.89 9.16 7.41
C GLY A 93 -7.60 8.12 6.55
N GLY A 94 -8.51 7.34 7.14
CA GLY A 94 -9.33 6.37 6.45
C GLY A 94 -10.28 7.01 5.44
N LEU A 95 -10.95 8.11 5.79
CA LEU A 95 -11.79 8.88 4.86
C LEU A 95 -10.96 9.46 3.70
N PHE A 96 -9.76 9.97 3.99
CA PHE A 96 -8.84 10.46 2.98
C PHE A 96 -8.41 9.32 2.02
N LEU A 97 -8.06 8.14 2.54
CA LEU A 97 -7.73 6.97 1.73
C LEU A 97 -8.90 6.50 0.88
N LEU A 98 -10.11 6.42 1.44
CA LEU A 98 -11.31 6.02 0.71
C LEU A 98 -11.58 6.98 -0.44
N GLY A 99 -11.70 8.26 -0.14
CA GLY A 99 -11.95 9.29 -1.15
C GLY A 99 -10.86 9.24 -2.22
N LYS A 100 -9.59 9.24 -1.81
CA LYS A 100 -8.50 9.28 -2.77
C LYS A 100 -8.44 8.04 -3.65
N SER A 101 -8.62 6.86 -3.09
CA SER A 101 -8.55 5.60 -3.83
C SER A 101 -9.70 5.47 -4.82
N VAL A 102 -10.92 5.88 -4.44
CA VAL A 102 -12.08 5.90 -5.35
C VAL A 102 -11.82 6.83 -6.53
N PHE A 103 -11.28 8.04 -6.30
CA PHE A 103 -10.88 8.94 -7.38
C PHE A 103 -9.81 8.32 -8.30
N GLU A 104 -8.79 7.67 -7.73
CA GLU A 104 -7.74 7.01 -8.52
C GLU A 104 -8.25 5.82 -9.34
N ILE A 105 -9.21 5.07 -8.79
CA ILE A 105 -9.88 3.97 -9.48
C ILE A 105 -10.66 4.52 -10.68
N GLY A 106 -11.43 5.59 -10.48
CA GLY A 106 -12.16 6.29 -11.55
C GLY A 106 -11.24 6.77 -12.67
N ASP A 107 -10.19 7.53 -12.33
CA ASP A 107 -9.18 8.02 -13.29
C ASP A 107 -8.49 6.86 -14.05
N SER A 108 -8.34 5.68 -13.42
CA SER A 108 -7.75 4.50 -14.05
C SER A 108 -8.73 3.75 -14.98
N MET A 109 -10.04 3.87 -14.74
CA MET A 109 -11.10 3.22 -15.52
C MET A 109 -11.58 4.02 -16.73
N GLU A 110 -11.53 5.36 -16.68
CA GLU A 110 -11.96 6.24 -17.78
C GLU A 110 -11.09 6.10 -19.05
N GLY A 111 -9.98 5.37 -18.94
CA GLY A 111 -9.07 5.08 -20.04
C GLY A 111 -8.39 6.35 -20.54
N SER A 112 -7.34 6.19 -21.33
CA SER A 112 -6.74 7.29 -22.10
C SER A 112 -7.66 7.73 -23.25
N SER A 113 -8.93 7.99 -22.98
CA SER A 113 -9.81 8.71 -23.90
C SER A 113 -9.24 10.13 -24.00
N GLY A 114 -8.83 10.48 -25.22
CA GLY A 114 -7.89 11.57 -25.49
C GLY A 114 -8.29 12.93 -24.91
N HIS A 115 -7.26 13.75 -24.68
CA HIS A 115 -7.27 15.14 -24.20
C HIS A 115 -7.27 15.33 -22.68
N SER A 116 -6.10 15.13 -22.06
CA SER A 116 -5.71 15.95 -20.91
C SER A 116 -4.62 16.95 -21.32
N ALA A 117 -4.94 17.83 -22.28
CA ALA A 117 -4.27 19.11 -22.36
C ALA A 117 -4.66 19.91 -21.11
N GLY A 118 -3.88 19.80 -20.03
CA GLY A 118 -4.05 20.65 -18.84
C GLY A 118 -3.97 19.99 -17.46
N ARG A 119 -3.83 18.67 -17.31
CA ARG A 119 -3.50 18.11 -15.98
C ARG A 119 -2.02 18.41 -15.70
N ALA A 120 -1.77 19.45 -14.91
CA ALA A 120 -0.44 19.78 -14.42
C ALA A 120 0.19 18.50 -13.80
N ALA A 121 1.43 18.20 -14.21
CA ALA A 121 2.18 17.10 -13.62
C ALA A 121 2.19 17.25 -12.10
N ALA A 122 1.95 16.15 -11.39
CA ALA A 122 1.95 16.16 -9.93
C ALA A 122 3.29 16.75 -9.45
N SER A 123 3.24 17.72 -8.54
CA SER A 123 4.47 18.33 -8.03
C SER A 123 5.18 17.35 -7.10
N PHE A 124 6.51 17.29 -7.22
CA PHE A 124 7.35 16.42 -6.38
C PHE A 124 7.05 16.61 -4.89
N GLY A 125 6.99 17.88 -4.45
CA GLY A 125 6.67 18.22 -3.06
C GLY A 125 5.29 17.74 -2.62
N ALA A 126 4.26 17.88 -3.46
CA ALA A 126 2.91 17.40 -3.11
C ALA A 126 2.88 15.88 -2.97
N VAL A 127 3.59 15.14 -3.83
CA VAL A 127 3.71 13.69 -3.71
C VAL A 127 4.40 13.29 -2.41
N ILE A 128 5.51 13.93 -2.05
CA ILE A 128 6.20 13.65 -0.79
C ILE A 128 5.32 13.95 0.43
N VAL A 129 4.61 15.09 0.43
CA VAL A 129 3.68 15.44 1.52
C VAL A 129 2.55 14.40 1.64
N GLN A 130 1.98 13.94 0.53
CA GLN A 130 0.95 12.90 0.55
C GLN A 130 1.48 11.57 1.10
N ILE A 131 2.69 11.18 0.71
CA ILE A 131 3.36 10.00 1.27
C ILE A 131 3.52 10.15 2.77
N MET A 132 4.04 11.28 3.24
CA MET A 132 4.28 11.52 4.66
C MET A 132 2.99 11.53 5.48
N LEU A 133 1.93 12.19 4.99
CA LEU A 133 0.64 12.22 5.68
C LEU A 133 0.07 10.82 5.87
N LEU A 134 0.14 9.99 4.83
CA LEU A 134 -0.38 8.62 4.91
C LEU A 134 0.51 7.70 5.73
N ASP A 135 1.82 7.86 5.64
CA ASP A 135 2.74 7.14 6.50
C ASP A 135 2.50 7.47 7.98
N VAL A 136 2.22 8.72 8.35
CA VAL A 136 1.89 9.10 9.74
C VAL A 136 0.62 8.38 10.21
N VAL A 137 -0.43 8.32 9.38
CA VAL A 137 -1.67 7.62 9.72
C VAL A 137 -1.42 6.13 9.95
N PHE A 138 -0.72 5.45 9.04
CA PHE A 138 -0.42 4.02 9.16
C PHE A 138 0.59 3.72 10.26
N SER A 139 1.57 4.59 10.46
CA SER A 139 2.61 4.40 11.48
C SER A 139 2.04 4.51 12.88
N LEU A 140 1.07 5.40 13.12
CA LEU A 140 0.43 5.54 14.43
C LEU A 140 -0.19 4.21 14.90
N ASP A 141 -0.97 3.54 14.05
CA ASP A 141 -1.57 2.24 14.36
C ASP A 141 -0.51 1.14 14.52
N SER A 142 0.49 1.09 13.63
CA SER A 142 1.57 0.11 13.73
C SER A 142 2.40 0.25 15.03
N VAL A 143 2.70 1.49 15.44
CA VAL A 143 3.44 1.78 16.68
C VAL A 143 2.64 1.39 17.91
N ILE A 144 1.33 1.70 17.94
CA ILE A 144 0.45 1.29 19.04
C ILE A 144 0.38 -0.24 19.13
N THR A 145 0.32 -0.93 17.99
CA THR A 145 0.35 -2.39 17.95
C THR A 145 1.70 -2.94 18.46
N ALA A 146 2.83 -2.31 18.08
CA ALA A 146 4.16 -2.71 18.50
C ALA A 146 4.36 -2.63 20.02
N VAL A 147 3.86 -1.56 20.63
CA VAL A 147 3.93 -1.32 22.08
C VAL A 147 3.10 -2.34 22.86
N GLY A 148 2.03 -2.87 22.26
CA GLY A 148 1.26 -3.97 22.84
C GLY A 148 1.94 -5.34 22.76
N MET A 149 3.05 -5.48 22.03
CA MET A 149 3.71 -6.76 21.78
C MET A 149 5.08 -6.90 22.47
N VAL A 150 5.86 -5.82 22.57
CA VAL A 150 7.22 -5.86 23.12
C VAL A 150 7.47 -4.63 23.99
N ASP A 151 7.93 -4.86 25.22
CA ASP A 151 8.17 -3.78 26.20
C ASP A 151 9.46 -2.98 25.92
N GLU A 152 10.41 -3.59 25.22
CA GLU A 152 11.74 -3.02 24.98
C GLU A 152 11.77 -2.09 23.77
N LEU A 153 11.86 -0.77 24.01
CA LEU A 153 11.94 0.25 22.96
C LEU A 153 13.08 0.02 21.96
N GLY A 154 14.23 -0.46 22.44
CA GLY A 154 15.37 -0.79 21.57
C GLY A 154 15.05 -1.87 20.55
N VAL A 155 14.24 -2.86 20.93
CA VAL A 155 13.79 -3.95 20.04
C VAL A 155 12.84 -3.40 18.98
N MET A 156 11.89 -2.55 19.37
CA MET A 156 10.95 -1.91 18.45
C MET A 156 11.68 -1.06 17.40
N ILE A 157 12.63 -0.21 17.84
CA ILE A 157 13.43 0.63 16.95
C ILE A 157 14.25 -0.23 15.98
N ALA A 158 14.93 -1.26 16.48
CA ALA A 158 15.71 -2.15 15.64
C ALA A 158 14.82 -2.86 14.60
N ALA A 159 13.62 -3.30 14.99
CA ALA A 159 12.69 -3.99 14.11
C ALA A 159 12.22 -3.07 12.97
N VAL A 160 11.84 -1.83 13.28
CA VAL A 160 11.44 -0.82 12.29
C VAL A 160 12.59 -0.50 11.34
N ILE A 161 13.80 -0.31 11.84
CA ILE A 161 14.97 -0.04 10.99
C ILE A 161 15.22 -1.19 10.03
N VAL A 162 15.25 -2.43 10.52
CA VAL A 162 15.47 -3.62 9.68
C VAL A 162 14.36 -3.78 8.65
N ALA A 163 13.10 -3.62 9.04
CA ALA A 163 11.97 -3.67 8.12
C ALA A 163 12.09 -2.61 7.02
N VAL A 164 12.37 -1.34 7.36
CA VAL A 164 12.52 -0.29 6.35
C VAL A 164 13.73 -0.51 5.43
N LEU A 165 14.83 -1.05 5.94
CA LEU A 165 15.97 -1.40 5.09
C LEU A 165 15.59 -2.46 4.03
N VAL A 166 14.85 -3.50 4.44
CA VAL A 166 14.29 -4.49 3.50
C VAL A 166 13.39 -3.82 2.47
N MET A 167 12.53 -2.90 2.93
CA MET A 167 11.62 -2.16 2.07
C MET A 167 12.35 -1.26 1.06
N LEU A 168 13.43 -0.57 1.46
CA LEU A 168 14.23 0.27 0.57
C LEU A 168 14.86 -0.53 -0.57
N VAL A 169 15.32 -1.74 -0.28
CA VAL A 169 15.85 -2.66 -1.31
C VAL A 169 14.73 -3.15 -2.23
N ALA A 170 13.54 -3.43 -1.68
CA ALA A 170 12.39 -3.93 -2.43
C ALA A 170 11.60 -2.85 -3.18
N ALA A 171 11.73 -1.57 -2.82
CA ALA A 171 10.86 -0.50 -3.30
C ALA A 171 10.92 -0.30 -4.82
N ARG A 172 12.12 -0.34 -5.39
CA ARG A 172 12.30 -0.20 -6.85
C ARG A 172 11.68 -1.38 -7.63
N PRO A 173 12.03 -2.65 -7.37
CA PRO A 173 11.46 -3.76 -8.11
C PRO A 173 9.95 -3.89 -7.91
N ILE A 174 9.43 -3.64 -6.70
CA ILE A 174 7.98 -3.63 -6.45
C ILE A 174 7.33 -2.51 -7.26
N GLY A 175 7.87 -1.30 -7.24
CA GLY A 175 7.31 -0.18 -7.98
C GLY A 175 7.31 -0.39 -9.50
N GLU A 176 8.40 -0.91 -10.06
CA GLU A 176 8.47 -1.26 -11.49
C GLU A 176 7.49 -2.38 -11.86
N PHE A 177 7.25 -3.33 -10.94
CA PHE A 177 6.26 -4.39 -11.14
C PHE A 177 4.82 -3.86 -11.14
N VAL A 178 4.47 -2.99 -10.20
CA VAL A 178 3.15 -2.34 -10.13
C VAL A 178 2.88 -1.47 -11.36
N GLU A 179 3.89 -0.73 -11.85
CA GLU A 179 3.76 0.08 -13.07
C GLU A 179 3.55 -0.76 -14.33
N ARG A 180 4.21 -1.92 -14.44
CA ARG A 180 4.10 -2.80 -15.61
C ARG A 180 2.79 -3.58 -15.68
N HIS A 181 2.12 -3.77 -14.54
CA HIS A 181 0.91 -4.59 -14.44
C HIS A 181 -0.29 -3.75 -13.96
N PRO A 182 -1.12 -3.21 -14.87
CA PRO A 182 -2.27 -2.38 -14.50
C PRO A 182 -3.25 -3.05 -13.53
N SER A 183 -3.43 -4.36 -13.63
CA SER A 183 -4.28 -5.11 -12.71
C SER A 183 -3.72 -5.17 -11.28
N ILE A 184 -2.40 -5.18 -11.11
CA ILE A 184 -1.75 -5.06 -9.79
C ILE A 184 -1.94 -3.65 -9.23
N LYS A 185 -1.83 -2.61 -10.07
CA LYS A 185 -2.15 -1.24 -9.65
C LYS A 185 -3.60 -1.13 -9.18
N MET A 186 -4.55 -1.71 -9.91
CA MET A 186 -5.96 -1.72 -9.50
C MET A 186 -6.17 -2.50 -8.21
N LEU A 187 -5.56 -3.68 -8.06
CA LEU A 187 -5.62 -4.48 -6.85
C LEU A 187 -5.10 -3.69 -5.63
N ALA A 188 -3.98 -3.00 -5.80
CA ALA A 188 -3.42 -2.14 -4.77
C ALA A 188 -4.36 -0.99 -4.37
N LEU A 189 -4.96 -0.29 -5.34
CA LEU A 189 -5.97 0.74 -5.05
C LEU A 189 -7.17 0.17 -4.31
N SER A 190 -7.60 -1.06 -4.63
CA SER A 190 -8.65 -1.76 -3.88
C SER A 190 -8.23 -2.09 -2.45
N PHE A 191 -6.96 -2.46 -2.20
CA PHE A 191 -6.44 -2.63 -0.85
C PHE A 191 -6.44 -1.31 -0.07
N LEU A 192 -6.11 -0.18 -0.70
CA LEU A 192 -6.25 1.12 -0.04
C LEU A 192 -7.70 1.42 0.37
N VAL A 193 -8.69 1.06 -0.46
CA VAL A 193 -10.09 1.20 -0.08
C VAL A 193 -10.40 0.33 1.15
N LEU A 194 -10.00 -0.94 1.13
CA LEU A 194 -10.20 -1.87 2.24
C LEU A 194 -9.56 -1.34 3.53
N ILE A 195 -8.29 -0.91 3.46
CA ILE A 195 -7.58 -0.35 4.61
C ILE A 195 -8.27 0.94 5.09
N GLY A 196 -8.72 1.80 4.18
CA GLY A 196 -9.47 3.00 4.53
C GLY A 196 -10.75 2.70 5.33
N VAL A 197 -11.50 1.65 4.95
CA VAL A 197 -12.64 1.16 5.75
C VAL A 197 -12.18 0.65 7.11
N VAL A 198 -11.11 -0.14 7.16
CA VAL A 198 -10.59 -0.70 8.42
C VAL A 198 -10.15 0.39 9.38
N LEU A 199 -9.45 1.44 8.92
CA LEU A 199 -9.04 2.56 9.77
C LEU A 199 -10.24 3.33 10.34
N ILE A 200 -11.29 3.54 9.54
CA ILE A 200 -12.52 4.17 10.03
C ILE A 200 -13.16 3.28 11.08
N ALA A 201 -13.25 1.97 10.85
CA ALA A 201 -13.80 1.02 11.80
C ALA A 201 -12.99 1.02 13.12
N GLU A 202 -11.66 0.95 13.04
CA GLU A 202 -10.78 0.99 14.20
C GLU A 202 -10.90 2.30 14.98
N GLY A 203 -11.08 3.45 14.31
CA GLY A 203 -11.34 4.73 14.98
C GLY A 203 -12.74 4.84 15.61
N PHE A 204 -13.66 3.94 15.31
CA PHE A 204 -14.92 3.76 16.06
C PHE A 204 -14.85 2.61 17.06
N ASP A 205 -13.64 2.23 17.48
CA ASP A 205 -13.34 1.10 18.36
C ASP A 205 -13.83 -0.27 17.86
N GLN A 206 -14.18 -0.37 16.57
CA GLN A 206 -14.54 -1.63 15.94
C GLN A 206 -13.29 -2.36 15.50
N HIS A 207 -12.82 -3.27 16.35
CA HIS A 207 -11.60 -4.03 16.11
C HIS A 207 -11.84 -5.11 15.06
N ILE A 208 -11.23 -4.94 13.89
CA ILE A 208 -11.19 -5.96 12.84
C ILE A 208 -9.88 -6.72 12.97
N SER A 209 -9.93 -8.06 13.01
CA SER A 209 -8.71 -8.86 13.06
C SER A 209 -7.88 -8.63 11.79
N LYS A 210 -6.70 -8.02 11.97
CA LYS A 210 -5.75 -7.71 10.90
C LYS A 210 -5.35 -8.96 10.11
N GLY A 211 -5.34 -10.12 10.75
CA GLY A 211 -5.08 -11.41 10.09
C GLY A 211 -6.05 -11.73 8.95
N TYR A 212 -7.34 -11.39 9.08
CA TYR A 212 -8.31 -11.58 7.99
C TYR A 212 -8.03 -10.64 6.81
N ILE A 213 -7.65 -9.40 7.10
CA ILE A 213 -7.30 -8.40 6.09
C ILE A 213 -6.04 -8.85 5.34
N TYR A 214 -4.98 -9.23 6.04
CA TYR A 214 -3.75 -9.72 5.41
C TYR A 214 -3.97 -11.00 4.62
N PHE A 215 -4.78 -11.93 5.13
CA PHE A 215 -5.13 -13.14 4.39
C PHE A 215 -5.87 -12.80 3.08
N ALA A 216 -6.85 -11.89 3.13
CA ALA A 216 -7.58 -11.46 1.94
C ALA A 216 -6.66 -10.78 0.92
N MET A 217 -5.72 -9.94 1.38
CA MET A 217 -4.75 -9.27 0.50
C MET A 217 -3.76 -10.26 -0.13
N ALA A 218 -3.18 -11.15 0.67
CA ALA A 218 -2.28 -12.20 0.19
C ALA A 218 -2.99 -13.14 -0.80
N PHE A 219 -4.20 -13.59 -0.47
CA PHE A 219 -5.01 -14.44 -1.34
C PHE A 219 -5.30 -13.74 -2.68
N SER A 220 -5.74 -12.48 -2.65
CA SER A 220 -6.06 -11.72 -3.86
C SER A 220 -4.81 -11.48 -4.72
N LEU A 221 -3.66 -11.21 -4.09
CA LEU A 221 -2.39 -11.11 -4.80
C LEU A 221 -2.00 -12.42 -5.47
N VAL A 222 -2.13 -13.56 -4.78
CA VAL A 222 -1.86 -14.88 -5.36
C VAL A 222 -2.78 -15.15 -6.56
N VAL A 223 -4.08 -14.90 -6.42
CA VAL A 223 -5.05 -15.04 -7.51
C VAL A 223 -4.65 -14.16 -8.70
N GLU A 224 -4.25 -12.92 -8.45
CA GLU A 224 -3.86 -12.00 -9.52
C GLU A 224 -2.54 -12.43 -10.20
N LEU A 225 -1.57 -12.93 -9.45
CA LEU A 225 -0.34 -13.52 -10.02
C LEU A 225 -0.65 -14.72 -10.91
N LEU A 226 -1.61 -15.57 -10.53
CA LEU A 226 -2.10 -16.68 -11.35
C LEU A 226 -2.79 -16.16 -12.63
N ASN A 227 -3.64 -15.14 -12.51
CA ASN A 227 -4.32 -14.51 -13.65
C ASN A 227 -3.32 -13.95 -14.67
N ILE A 228 -2.30 -13.23 -14.21
CA ILE A 228 -1.22 -12.70 -15.07
C ILE A 228 -0.50 -13.86 -15.79
N ARG A 229 -0.20 -14.95 -15.07
CA ARG A 229 0.47 -16.13 -15.65
C ARG A 229 -0.38 -16.81 -16.72
N VAL A 230 -1.68 -16.96 -16.50
CA VAL A 230 -2.63 -17.55 -17.47
C VAL A 230 -2.75 -16.67 -18.71
N ARG A 231 -2.94 -15.36 -18.55
CA ARG A 231 -3.03 -14.40 -19.68
C ARG A 231 -1.76 -14.40 -20.54
N ARG A 232 -0.58 -14.46 -19.92
CA ARG A 232 0.70 -14.56 -20.63
C ARG A 232 0.84 -15.86 -21.45
N LYS A 233 0.24 -16.97 -20.99
CA LYS A 233 0.22 -18.26 -21.71
C LYS A 233 -0.82 -18.26 -22.84
N ALA A 234 -1.98 -17.62 -22.64
CA ALA A 234 -3.03 -17.49 -23.65
C ALA A 234 -2.60 -16.61 -24.84
N GLY A 235 -1.92 -15.48 -24.59
CA GLY A 235 -1.37 -14.61 -25.64
C GLY A 235 -0.20 -15.19 -26.44
N ARG A 236 0.21 -16.44 -26.18
CA ARG A 236 1.26 -17.18 -26.91
C ARG A 236 0.70 -18.26 -27.85
N ARG A 237 -0.61 -18.47 -27.90
CA ARG A 237 -1.21 -19.34 -28.93
C ARG A 237 -1.23 -18.57 -30.24
N PRO A 238 -0.57 -19.05 -31.31
CA PRO A 238 -0.73 -18.48 -32.63
C PRO A 238 -2.23 -18.47 -32.94
N VAL A 239 -2.76 -17.31 -33.31
CA VAL A 239 -4.09 -17.24 -33.91
C VAL A 239 -3.94 -17.98 -35.23
N GLU A 240 -4.40 -19.23 -35.30
CA GLU A 240 -4.56 -19.92 -36.58
C GLU A 240 -5.43 -19.03 -37.45
N PRO A 241 -4.94 -18.58 -38.62
CA PRO A 241 -5.77 -17.87 -39.57
C PRO A 241 -6.95 -18.79 -39.85
N ARG A 242 -8.16 -18.35 -39.49
CA ARG A 242 -9.36 -18.98 -40.02
C ARG A 242 -9.23 -18.86 -41.53
N GLU A 243 -9.02 -19.99 -42.20
CA GLU A 243 -9.10 -20.05 -43.66
C GLU A 243 -10.46 -19.46 -44.04
N SER A 244 -10.39 -18.32 -44.73
CA SER A 244 -11.53 -17.74 -45.43
C SER A 244 -12.12 -18.84 -46.30
N PRO A 245 -13.43 -19.11 -46.28
CA PRO A 245 -14.03 -20.01 -47.25
C PRO A 245 -13.65 -19.49 -48.63
N GLU A 246 -12.96 -20.34 -49.40
CA GLU A 246 -12.51 -20.04 -50.76
C GLU A 246 -13.65 -19.40 -51.55
N GLU A 247 -13.40 -18.17 -51.99
CA GLU A 247 -14.10 -17.56 -53.09
C GLU A 247 -13.81 -18.43 -54.32
N SER A 248 -14.68 -19.41 -54.56
CA SER A 248 -14.71 -20.16 -55.81
C SER A 248 -15.17 -19.22 -56.92
N ALA A 249 -14.25 -18.39 -57.39
CA ALA A 249 -14.29 -17.82 -58.71
C ALA A 249 -14.02 -18.96 -59.70
N GLU A 250 -15.03 -19.31 -60.50
CA GLU A 250 -14.77 -19.99 -61.76
C GLU A 250 -15.07 -19.02 -62.92
N PRO A 251 -14.08 -18.75 -63.79
CA PRO A 251 -14.20 -17.80 -64.90
C PRO A 251 -14.73 -18.48 -66.17
N ASP A 252 -15.47 -17.69 -66.96
CA ASP A 252 -15.68 -17.72 -68.41
C ASP A 252 -15.84 -19.07 -69.16
N ALA A 253 -16.92 -19.19 -69.95
CA ALA A 253 -16.86 -19.18 -71.42
C ALA A 253 -18.05 -19.90 -72.13
N VAL A 254 -18.68 -19.16 -73.05
CA VAL A 254 -19.08 -19.62 -74.40
C VAL A 254 -20.26 -20.61 -74.52
N ARG A 255 -21.48 -20.08 -74.70
CA ARG A 255 -22.28 -20.14 -75.96
C ARG A 255 -23.65 -19.48 -75.80
#